data_AF-A0A934A397-F1
#
_entry.id   AF-A0A934A397-F1
#
_cell.length_a   1.000
_cell.length_b   1.000
_cell.length_c   1.000
_cell.angle_alpha   90.00
_cell.angle_beta   90.00
_cell.angle_gamma   90.00
#
_symmetry.space_group_name_H-M   'P 1'
#
loop_
_entity.id
_entity.type
_entity.pdbx_description
1 polymer ?
#
loop_
_entity_poly.entity_id
_entity_poly.type
_entity_poly.pdbx_seq_one_letter_code
_entity_poly.pdbx_strand_id
1 'polypeptide(L)' 'MTFEEIKTAILNLGSEDQKRLITEVIPQIWQKACTDASCLAKMRELVDEETIKGYREQHMDGI' A
#
# COMPACT_ATOMS: atom_id res chain seq x y z
N MET A 1 13.21 12.10 -12.03
CA MET A 1 13.42 10.69 -11.67
C MET A 1 12.84 9.82 -12.77
N THR A 2 13.59 8.81 -13.19
CA THR A 2 13.14 7.76 -14.09
C THR A 2 12.40 6.67 -13.31
N PHE A 3 11.65 5.82 -14.01
CA PHE A 3 10.97 4.68 -13.39
C PHE A 3 11.95 3.76 -12.63
N GLU A 4 13.12 3.49 -13.21
CA GLU A 4 14.13 2.64 -12.58
C GLU A 4 14.70 3.26 -11.31
N GLU A 5 14.92 4.57 -11.28
CA GLU A 5 15.37 5.26 -10.06
C GLU A 5 14.34 5.15 -8.92
N ILE A 6 13.05 5.26 -9.25
CA ILE A 6 11.96 5.13 -8.26
C ILE A 6 11.87 3.69 -7.76
N LYS A 7 11.96 2.71 -8.65
CA LYS A 7 11.96 1.28 -8.30
C LYS A 7 13.12 0.94 -7.36
N THR A 8 14.33 1.38 -7.71
CA THR A 8 15.50 1.17 -6.86
C THR A 8 15.34 1.85 -5.49
N ALA A 9 14.80 3.06 -5.45
CA ALA A 9 14.52 3.75 -4.18
C ALA A 9 13.54 2.97 -3.29
N ILE A 10 12.44 2.44 -3.87
CA ILE A 10 11.45 1.63 -3.14
C ILE A 10 12.07 0.34 -2.61
N LEU A 11 12.84 -0.38 -3.44
CA LEU A 11 13.47 -1.64 -3.03
C LEU A 11 14.53 -1.47 -1.94
N ASN A 12 15.12 -0.28 -1.85
CA ASN A 12 16.12 0.05 -0.83
C ASN A 12 15.52 0.66 0.46
N LEU A 13 14.20 0.80 0.56
CA LEU A 13 13.55 1.22 1.80
C LEU A 13 13.78 0.20 2.91
N GLY A 14 13.88 0.68 4.15
CA GLY A 14 13.88 -0.18 5.33
C GLY A 14 12.55 -0.93 5.47
N SER A 15 12.54 -2.05 6.19
CA SER A 15 11.36 -2.91 6.31
C SER A 15 10.11 -2.19 6.85
N GLU A 16 10.28 -1.22 7.76
CA GLU A 16 9.16 -0.41 8.25
C GLU A 16 8.59 0.51 7.17
N ASP A 17 9.44 1.19 6.40
CA ASP A 17 9.01 2.07 5.32
C ASP A 17 8.39 1.29 4.15
N GLN A 18 8.91 0.09 3.86
CA GLN A 18 8.27 -0.83 2.91
C GLN A 18 6.88 -1.23 3.39
N LYS A 19 6.73 -1.54 4.68
CA LYS A 19 5.42 -1.87 5.26
C LYS A 19 4.46 -0.70 5.11
N ARG A 20 4.89 0.54 5.45
CA ARG A 20 4.08 1.76 5.28
C ARG A 20 3.70 2.02 3.83
N LEU A 21 4.63 1.85 2.90
CA LEU A 21 4.35 2.00 1.46
C LEU A 21 3.24 1.04 1.02
N ILE A 22 3.31 -0.23 1.44
CA ILE A 22 2.35 -1.27 1.09
C ILE A 22 0.99 -1.03 1.77
N THR A 23 0.96 -0.61 3.04
CA THR A 23 -0.29 -0.47 3.81
C THR A 23 -0.99 0.87 3.65
N GLU A 24 -0.26 1.96 3.38
CA GLU A 24 -0.81 3.32 3.33
C GLU A 24 -0.88 3.90 1.92
N VAL A 25 0.16 3.69 1.11
CA VAL A 25 0.32 4.40 -0.17
C VAL A 25 -0.26 3.58 -1.33
N ILE A 26 0.15 2.32 -1.46
CA ILE A 26 -0.29 1.44 -2.55
C ILE A 26 -1.83 1.31 -2.62
N PRO A 27 -2.59 1.21 -1.51
CA PRO A 27 -4.05 1.15 -1.55
C PRO A 27 -4.72 2.40 -2.15
N GLN A 28 -4.08 3.57 -2.01
CA GLN A 28 -4.57 4.81 -2.63
C GLN A 28 -4.32 4.82 -4.15
N ILE A 29 -3.28 4.12 -4.61
CA ILE A 29 -2.94 4.00 -6.03
C ILE A 29 -3.86 3.01 -6.73
N TRP A 30 -4.33 1.96 -6.05
CA TRP A 30 -5.20 0.95 -6.67
C TRP A 30 -6.47 1.49 -7.29
N GLN A 31 -7.07 2.54 -6.72
CA GLN A 31 -8.25 3.17 -7.32
C GLN A 31 -7.95 3.77 -8.71
N LYS A 32 -6.70 4.19 -8.94
CA LYS A 32 -6.24 4.71 -10.24
C LYS A 32 -5.70 3.60 -11.15
N ALA A 33 -5.15 2.54 -10.57
CA ALA A 33 -4.57 1.42 -11.32
C ALA A 33 -5.62 0.39 -11.77
N CYS A 34 -6.69 0.20 -10.99
CA CYS A 34 -7.77 -0.72 -11.32
C CYS A 34 -8.83 -0.06 -12.19
N THR A 35 -9.12 -0.68 -13.33
CA THR A 35 -10.13 -0.22 -14.29
C THR A 35 -11.54 -0.71 -13.98
N ASP A 36 -11.68 -1.69 -13.07
CA ASP A 36 -12.96 -2.27 -12.66
C ASP A 36 -12.97 -2.69 -11.18
N ALA A 37 -14.18 -2.94 -10.66
CA ALA A 37 -14.41 -3.32 -9.26
C ALA A 37 -13.79 -4.67 -8.89
N SER A 38 -13.63 -5.59 -9.85
CA SER A 38 -13.05 -6.92 -9.60
C SER A 38 -11.54 -6.85 -9.39
N CYS A 39 -10.84 -5.95 -10.10
CA CYS A 39 -9.45 -5.64 -9.87
C CYS A 39 -9.26 -5.09 -8.46
N LEU A 40 -10.09 -4.12 -8.06
CA LEU A 40 -9.97 -3.50 -6.75
C LEU A 40 -10.21 -4.50 -5.61
N ALA A 41 -11.17 -5.41 -5.79
CA ALA A 41 -11.42 -6.49 -4.83
C ALA A 41 -10.21 -7.42 -4.68
N LYS A 42 -9.62 -7.89 -5.78
CA LYS A 42 -8.40 -8.71 -5.75
C LYS A 42 -7.21 -8.00 -5.12
N MET A 43 -7.04 -6.71 -5.40
CA MET A 43 -5.93 -5.96 -4.80
C MET A 43 -6.10 -5.83 -3.28
N ARG A 44 -7.34 -5.67 -2.79
CA ARG A 44 -7.63 -5.66 -1.35
C ARG A 44 -7.32 -6.99 -0.66
N GLU A 45 -7.46 -8.12 -1.35
CA GLU A 45 -7.08 -9.43 -0.82
C GLU A 45 -5.56 -9.59 -0.62
N LEU A 46 -4.73 -8.85 -1.38
CA LEU A 46 -3.27 -8.95 -1.30
C LEU A 46 -2.68 -8.29 -0.06
N VAL A 47 -3.40 -7.35 0.55
CA VAL A 47 -2.97 -6.70 1.79
C VAL A 47 -3.96 -7.15 2.85
N ASP A 48 -3.57 -8.23 3.54
CA ASP A 48 -4.36 -8.94 4.54
C ASP A 48 -5.12 -7.95 5.44
N GLU A 49 -6.46 -8.02 5.41
CA GLU A 49 -7.32 -7.10 6.14
C GLU A 49 -7.02 -7.11 7.64
N GLU A 50 -6.56 -8.23 8.21
CA GLU A 50 -6.13 -8.28 9.62
C GLU A 50 -4.86 -7.46 9.88
N THR A 51 -3.91 -7.49 8.93
CA THR A 51 -2.66 -6.70 9.02
C THR A 51 -2.93 -5.21 8.83
N ILE A 52 -3.85 -4.84 7.94
CA ILE A 52 -4.27 -3.43 7.78
C ILE A 52 -5.07 -2.98 8.99
N LYS A 53 -5.97 -3.81 9.52
CA LYS A 53 -6.86 -3.43 10.62
C LYS A 53 -6.07 -3.07 11.87
N GLY A 54 -5.13 -3.92 12.29
CA GLY A 54 -4.26 -3.61 13.43
C GLY A 54 -3.39 -2.37 13.20
N TYR A 55 -2.90 -2.18 11.97
CA TYR A 55 -2.12 -0.99 11.62
C TYR A 55 -2.97 0.30 11.63
N ARG A 56 -4.18 0.25 11.06
CA ARG A 56 -5.15 1.36 11.04
C ARG A 56 -5.63 1.70 12.44
N GLU A 57 -5.95 0.71 13.26
CA GLU A 57 -6.36 0.94 14.66
C GLU A 57 -5.24 1.63 15.45
N GLN A 58 -3.97 1.27 15.21
CA GLN A 58 -2.82 1.89 15.88
C GLN A 58 -2.43 3.28 15.34
N HIS A 59 -2.85 3.65 14.12
CA HIS A 59 -2.43 4.89 13.45
C HIS A 59 -3.59 5.84 13.06
N MET A 60 -4.86 5.45 13.28
CA MET A 60 -6.05 6.28 13.05
C MET A 60 -6.66 6.88 14.33
N ASP A 61 -5.98 6.82 15.48
CA ASP A 61 -6.33 7.60 16.70
C ASP A 61 -6.05 9.12 16.54
N GLY A 62 -6.29 9.66 15.34
CA GLY A 62 -5.91 11.02 14.95
C GLY A 62 -6.78 11.69 13.89
N ILE A 63 -8.06 11.31 13.77
CA ILE A 63 -9.08 12.10 13.03
C ILE A 63 -10.30 12.32 13.91
#